data_AF-A0A2N4XP64-F1
#
_entry.id   AF-A0A2N4XP64-F1
#
_cell.length_a   1.000
_cell.length_b   1.000
_cell.length_c   1.000
_cell.angle_alpha   90.00
_cell.angle_beta   90.00
_cell.angle_gamma   90.00
#
_symmetry.space_group_name_H-M   'P 1'
#
loop_
_entity.id
_entity.type
_entity.pdbx_description
1 polymer ?
#
loop_
_entity_poly.entity_id
_entity_poly.type
_entity_poly.pdbx_seq_one_letter_code
_entity_poly.pdbx_strand_id
1 'polypeptide(L)'
;MRAGVMRKKNGFTLIELMITVAVIGILAAIAYPSFIDYVRKTKFAHAKDGVMQIGAQLERLVAQASSYPSAQPALGNEYADVTFSYGRSDTNRDYSLGGAMTSWKVWVGINSKGTRCGCSGGSCEAPSSSSFGATTTSCPSGTSAF
;
A
#
# COMPACT_ATOMS: atom_id res chain seq x y z
N MET A 1 -62.78 35.65 -12.31
CA MET A 1 -62.26 34.98 -11.09
C MET A 1 -61.50 33.74 -11.53
N ARG A 2 -60.17 33.67 -11.32
CA ARG A 2 -59.35 32.49 -11.68
C ARG A 2 -59.26 31.57 -10.48
N ALA A 3 -59.76 30.35 -10.61
CA ALA A 3 -59.62 29.30 -9.59
C ALA A 3 -58.15 28.86 -9.52
N GLY A 4 -57.51 29.09 -8.37
CA GLY A 4 -56.16 28.63 -8.10
C GLY A 4 -56.14 27.11 -7.91
N VAL A 5 -55.38 26.39 -8.72
CA VAL A 5 -55.14 24.95 -8.57
C VAL A 5 -54.36 24.74 -7.27
N MET A 6 -55.03 24.20 -6.24
CA MET A 6 -54.37 23.79 -5.00
C MET A 6 -53.48 22.56 -5.27
N ARG A 7 -52.17 22.77 -5.31
CA ARG A 7 -51.17 21.70 -5.36
C ARG A 7 -51.21 20.94 -4.02
N LYS A 8 -51.65 19.69 -4.05
CA LYS A 8 -51.64 18.78 -2.89
C LYS A 8 -50.18 18.61 -2.42
N LYS A 9 -49.87 18.99 -1.19
CA LYS A 9 -48.56 18.74 -0.58
C LYS A 9 -48.51 17.26 -0.18
N ASN A 10 -47.84 16.43 -0.98
CA ASN A 10 -47.58 15.04 -0.63
C ASN A 10 -46.35 15.01 0.29
N GLY A 11 -46.59 14.88 1.61
CA GLY A 11 -45.53 14.71 2.60
C GLY A 11 -45.14 13.24 2.77
N PHE A 12 -43.88 12.99 3.13
CA PHE A 12 -43.38 11.66 3.49
C PHE A 12 -44.03 11.20 4.79
N THR A 13 -44.41 9.92 4.87
CA THR A 13 -44.99 9.39 6.11
C THR A 13 -43.88 8.92 7.06
N LEU A 14 -44.12 9.00 8.37
CA LEU A 14 -43.14 8.54 9.38
C LEU A 14 -42.83 7.04 9.22
N ILE A 15 -43.84 6.25 8.84
CA ILE A 15 -43.68 4.82 8.58
C ILE A 15 -42.82 4.53 7.34
N GLU A 16 -42.96 5.33 6.27
CA GLU A 16 -42.13 5.21 5.07
C GLU A 16 -40.65 5.47 5.36
N LEU A 17 -40.38 6.45 6.24
CA LEU A 17 -39.03 6.74 6.72
C LEU A 17 -38.48 5.61 7.61
N MET A 18 -39.28 5.03 8.49
CA MET A 18 -38.83 3.91 9.33
C MET A 18 -38.45 2.68 8.50
N ILE A 19 -39.23 2.35 7.47
CA ILE A 19 -38.94 1.22 6.59
C ILE A 19 -37.67 1.51 5.76
N THR A 20 -37.51 2.72 5.22
CA THR A 20 -36.30 3.06 4.44
C THR A 20 -35.03 2.99 5.28
N VAL A 21 -35.04 3.51 6.51
CA VAL A 21 -33.88 3.41 7.42
C VAL A 21 -33.59 1.95 7.78
N ALA A 22 -34.62 1.12 8.00
CA ALA A 22 -34.44 -0.31 8.26
C ALA A 22 -33.76 -1.03 7.08
N VAL A 23 -34.18 -0.75 5.84
CA VAL A 23 -33.57 -1.33 4.64
C VAL A 23 -32.12 -0.85 4.47
N ILE A 24 -31.84 0.45 4.64
CA ILE A 24 -30.48 0.99 4.57
C ILE A 24 -29.58 0.36 5.63
N GLY A 25 -30.09 0.15 6.85
CA GLY A 25 -29.35 -0.51 7.93
C GLY A 25 -28.90 -1.93 7.57
N ILE A 26 -29.79 -2.73 6.96
CA ILE A 26 -29.48 -4.09 6.49
C ILE A 26 -28.40 -4.06 5.40
N LEU A 27 -28.54 -3.17 4.41
CA LEU A 27 -27.56 -3.03 3.34
C LEU A 27 -26.19 -2.58 3.87
N ALA A 28 -26.18 -1.60 4.78
CA ALA A 28 -24.95 -1.09 5.37
C ALA A 28 -24.21 -2.15 6.18
N ALA A 29 -24.93 -3.00 6.92
CA ALA A 29 -24.31 -4.08 7.72
C ALA A 29 -23.50 -5.07 6.86
N ILE A 30 -23.95 -5.35 5.63
CA ILE A 30 -23.27 -6.26 4.70
C ILE A 30 -22.20 -5.51 3.88
N ALA A 31 -22.51 -4.30 3.44
CA ALA A 31 -21.63 -3.53 2.54
C ALA A 31 -20.41 -2.93 3.26
N TYR A 32 -20.57 -2.49 4.52
CA TYR A 32 -19.52 -1.80 5.26
C TYR A 32 -18.23 -2.61 5.45
N PRO A 33 -18.25 -3.88 5.93
CA PRO A 33 -17.01 -4.65 6.07
C PRO A 33 -16.31 -4.88 4.73
N SER A 34 -17.07 -5.18 3.67
CA SER A 34 -16.54 -5.36 2.31
C SER A 34 -15.86 -4.10 1.77
N PHE A 35 -16.45 -2.93 2.03
CA PHE A 35 -15.87 -1.65 1.61
C PHE A 35 -14.53 -1.37 2.29
N ILE A 36 -14.40 -1.65 3.60
CA ILE A 36 -13.13 -1.47 4.32
C ILE A 36 -12.03 -2.37 3.73
N ASP A 37 -12.35 -3.63 3.44
CA ASP A 37 -11.38 -4.55 2.84
C ASP A 37 -10.98 -4.13 1.42
N TYR A 38 -11.91 -3.58 0.64
CA TYR A 38 -11.59 -3.00 -0.67
C TYR A 38 -10.58 -1.87 -0.54
N VAL A 39 -10.81 -0.92 0.37
CA VAL A 39 -9.88 0.20 0.61
C VAL A 39 -8.52 -0.28 1.11
N ARG A 40 -8.45 -1.34 1.92
CA ARG A 40 -7.16 -1.94 2.32
C ARG A 40 -6.40 -2.54 1.14
N LYS A 41 -7.11 -3.21 0.22
CA LYS A 41 -6.50 -3.82 -0.97
C LYS A 41 -5.96 -2.78 -1.95
N THR A 42 -6.70 -1.69 -2.18
CA THR A 42 -6.23 -0.61 -3.05
C THR A 42 -4.98 0.05 -2.49
N LYS A 43 -4.99 0.33 -1.18
CA LYS A 43 -3.81 0.80 -0.43
C LYS A 43 -2.62 -0.14 -0.64
N PHE A 44 -2.77 -1.44 -0.37
CA PHE A 44 -1.69 -2.40 -0.58
C PHE A 44 -1.14 -2.40 -2.02
N ALA A 45 -2.01 -2.28 -3.03
CA ALA A 45 -1.58 -2.13 -4.42
C ALA A 45 -0.71 -0.89 -4.63
N HIS A 46 -1.12 0.26 -4.07
CA HIS A 46 -0.32 1.50 -4.11
C HIS A 46 1.06 1.34 -3.45
N ALA A 47 1.15 0.66 -2.31
CA ALA A 47 2.45 0.37 -1.69
C ALA A 47 3.32 -0.50 -2.59
N LYS A 48 2.75 -1.56 -3.17
CA LYS A 48 3.47 -2.45 -4.09
C LYS A 48 3.99 -1.69 -5.31
N ASP A 49 3.13 -0.90 -5.93
CA ASP A 49 3.48 -0.13 -7.12
C ASP A 49 4.58 0.90 -6.81
N GLY A 50 4.45 1.64 -5.70
CA GLY A 50 5.47 2.59 -5.26
C GLY A 50 6.82 1.93 -5.00
N VAL A 51 6.83 0.77 -4.33
CA VAL A 51 8.06 0.00 -4.07
C VAL A 51 8.71 -0.48 -5.38
N MET A 52 7.93 -0.97 -6.35
CA MET A 52 8.45 -1.39 -7.66
C MET A 52 9.00 -0.22 -8.48
N GLN A 53 8.33 0.93 -8.45
CA GLN A 53 8.78 2.13 -9.15
C GLN A 53 10.11 2.65 -8.61
N ILE A 54 10.27 2.73 -7.28
CA ILE A 54 11.56 3.13 -6.67
C ILE A 54 12.64 2.09 -6.98
N GLY A 55 12.32 0.79 -6.91
CA GLY A 55 13.26 -0.27 -7.28
C GLY A 55 13.82 -0.08 -8.68
N ALA A 56 12.95 0.18 -9.66
CA ALA A 56 13.36 0.46 -11.04
C ALA A 56 14.20 1.74 -11.16
N GLN A 57 13.89 2.79 -10.41
CA GLN A 57 14.70 4.01 -10.38
C GLN A 57 16.09 3.76 -9.78
N LEU A 58 16.17 2.99 -8.69
CA LEU A 58 17.43 2.60 -8.06
C LEU A 58 18.31 1.81 -9.04
N GLU A 59 17.74 0.86 -9.78
CA GLU A 59 18.46 0.10 -10.80
C GLU A 59 19.02 0.99 -11.91
N ARG A 60 18.24 1.98 -12.38
CA ARG A 60 18.73 2.98 -13.35
C ARG A 60 19.89 3.80 -12.78
N LEU A 61 19.81 4.22 -11.53
CA LEU A 61 20.87 4.98 -10.88
C LEU A 61 22.14 4.14 -10.69
N VAL A 62 22.01 2.88 -10.31
CA VAL A 62 23.15 1.96 -10.14
C VAL A 62 23.81 1.67 -11.48
N ALA A 63 23.03 1.53 -12.56
CA ALA A 63 23.57 1.39 -13.91
C ALA A 63 24.42 2.60 -14.33
N GLN A 64 24.15 3.80 -13.79
CA GLN A 64 24.91 5.03 -14.10
C GLN A 64 26.07 5.28 -13.12
N ALA A 65 25.88 5.05 -11.83
CA ALA A 65 26.79 5.45 -10.75
C ALA A 65 27.54 4.27 -10.08
N SER A 66 27.35 3.03 -10.58
CA SER A 66 27.96 1.78 -10.08
C SER A 66 27.70 1.45 -8.60
N SER A 67 26.86 2.22 -7.94
CA SER A 67 26.52 2.11 -6.52
C SER A 67 25.10 2.60 -6.28
N TYR A 68 24.44 2.05 -5.27
CA TYR A 68 23.15 2.56 -4.81
C TYR A 68 23.34 3.98 -4.23
N PRO A 69 22.31 4.85 -4.19
CA PRO A 69 22.38 6.16 -3.55
C PRO A 69 22.36 6.04 -2.01
N SER A 70 22.91 7.01 -1.27
CA SER A 70 22.89 7.00 0.21
C SER A 70 21.59 7.56 0.79
N ALA A 71 20.79 8.21 -0.04
CA ALA A 71 19.47 8.72 0.29
C ALA A 71 18.41 7.99 -0.53
N GLN A 72 17.21 7.86 0.05
CA GLN A 72 16.05 7.38 -0.68
C GLN A 72 15.81 8.28 -1.92
N PRO A 73 15.62 7.71 -3.12
CA PRO A 73 15.14 8.49 -4.25
C PRO A 73 13.82 9.16 -3.85
N ALA A 74 13.74 10.48 -4.04
CA ALA A 74 12.51 11.20 -3.75
C ALA A 74 11.42 10.69 -4.68
N LEU A 75 10.46 9.93 -4.16
CA LEU A 75 9.16 9.91 -4.77
C LEU A 75 8.46 11.20 -4.36
N GLY A 76 7.82 11.84 -5.32
CA GLY A 76 6.72 12.74 -4.98
C GLY A 76 5.76 11.98 -4.08
N ASN A 77 5.12 12.68 -3.15
CA ASN A 77 4.18 12.12 -2.17
C ASN A 77 2.88 11.60 -2.83
N GLU A 78 2.99 10.79 -3.89
CA GLU A 78 1.88 10.33 -4.74
C GLU A 78 0.96 9.37 -3.97
N TYR A 79 1.46 8.77 -2.90
CA TYR A 79 0.70 7.89 -2.01
C TYR A 79 0.83 8.35 -0.55
N ALA A 80 0.04 9.36 -0.16
CA ALA A 80 0.04 9.96 1.18
C ALA A 80 -0.28 9.00 2.35
N ASP A 81 -0.78 7.80 2.03
CA ASP A 81 -1.14 6.73 2.96
C ASP A 81 0.02 5.75 3.23
N VAL A 82 1.05 5.73 2.37
CA VAL A 82 2.15 4.78 2.43
C VAL A 82 3.38 5.47 3.00
N THR A 83 3.94 4.94 4.09
CA THR A 83 5.27 5.37 4.54
C THR A 83 6.34 4.54 3.86
N PHE A 84 7.19 5.17 3.05
CA PHE A 84 8.33 4.49 2.44
C PHE A 84 9.56 4.57 3.35
N SER A 85 10.35 3.49 3.39
CA SER A 85 11.59 3.40 4.14
C SER A 85 12.69 2.80 3.27
N TYR A 86 13.87 3.39 3.31
CA TYR A 86 15.03 2.96 2.54
C TYR A 86 16.21 2.68 3.49
N GLY A 87 16.87 1.55 3.29
CA GLY A 87 18.08 1.18 4.02
C GLY A 87 19.15 0.68 3.06
N ARG A 88 20.39 1.16 3.24
CA ARG A 88 21.57 0.76 2.48
C ARG A 88 22.66 0.24 3.42
N SER A 89 23.48 -0.69 2.92
CA SER A 89 24.73 -1.09 3.56
C SER A 89 25.90 -0.79 2.61
N ASP A 90 26.75 0.19 2.96
CA ASP A 90 27.93 0.55 2.17
C ASP A 90 29.02 -0.52 2.18
N THR A 91 29.19 -1.18 3.33
CA THR A 91 30.17 -2.26 3.51
C THR A 91 29.90 -3.42 2.58
N ASN A 92 28.62 -3.68 2.29
CA ASN A 92 28.21 -4.87 1.57
C ASN A 92 27.52 -4.58 0.22
N ARG A 93 27.34 -3.31 -0.16
CA ARG A 93 26.60 -2.90 -1.38
C ARG A 93 25.17 -3.45 -1.46
N ASP A 94 24.53 -3.66 -0.32
CA ASP A 94 23.13 -4.10 -0.25
C ASP A 94 22.19 -2.89 -0.18
N TYR A 95 20.96 -3.08 -0.66
CA TYR A 95 19.87 -2.14 -0.39
C TYR A 95 18.56 -2.85 -0.07
N SER A 96 17.70 -2.09 0.60
CA SER A 96 16.42 -2.52 1.09
C SER A 96 15.43 -1.35 0.98
N LEU A 97 14.21 -1.64 0.52
CA LEU A 97 13.16 -0.66 0.33
C LEU A 97 11.84 -1.25 0.82
N GLY A 98 11.16 -0.54 1.70
CA GLY A 98 9.86 -0.94 2.25
C GLY A 98 8.79 0.13 2.06
N GLY A 99 7.55 -0.31 1.91
CA GLY A 99 6.34 0.49 2.08
C GLY A 99 5.55 -0.08 3.26
N ALA A 100 5.25 0.77 4.24
CA ALA A 100 4.51 0.40 5.45
C ALA A 100 3.16 1.13 5.53
N MET A 101 2.14 0.37 5.93
CA MET A 101 0.78 0.82 6.26
C MET A 101 0.45 0.42 7.69
N THR A 102 -0.71 0.86 8.19
CA THR A 102 -1.19 0.55 9.55
C THR A 102 -1.33 -0.95 9.84
N SER A 103 -1.48 -1.80 8.81
CA SER A 103 -1.71 -3.25 8.99
C SER A 103 -0.97 -4.17 8.00
N TRP A 104 -0.29 -3.61 7.00
CA TRP A 104 0.40 -4.39 5.96
C TRP A 104 1.76 -3.78 5.65
N LYS A 105 2.73 -4.62 5.31
CA LYS A 105 4.08 -4.24 4.93
C LYS A 105 4.44 -4.87 3.58
N VAL A 106 5.15 -4.12 2.75
CA VAL A 106 5.75 -4.58 1.50
C VAL A 106 7.22 -4.22 1.53
N TRP A 107 8.08 -5.13 1.09
CA TRP A 107 9.51 -4.90 1.07
C TRP A 107 10.19 -5.59 -0.11
N VAL A 108 11.22 -4.95 -0.69
CA VAL A 108 12.11 -5.48 -1.72
C VAL A 108 13.55 -5.04 -1.46
N GLY A 109 14.52 -5.82 -1.94
CA GLY A 109 15.92 -5.44 -1.86
C GLY A 109 16.83 -6.42 -2.60
N ILE A 110 18.09 -6.03 -2.71
CA ILE A 110 19.11 -6.78 -3.45
C ILE A 110 20.37 -6.87 -2.60
N ASN A 111 20.99 -8.05 -2.61
CA ASN A 111 22.27 -8.29 -1.96
C ASN A 111 23.48 -7.98 -2.88
N SER A 112 24.67 -8.00 -2.31
CA SER A 112 25.97 -7.84 -2.98
C SER A 112 26.21 -8.79 -4.16
N LYS A 113 25.50 -9.92 -4.22
CA LYS A 113 25.59 -10.96 -5.26
C LYS A 113 24.55 -10.78 -6.38
N GLY A 114 23.65 -9.81 -6.28
CA GLY A 114 22.58 -9.56 -7.25
C GLY A 114 21.30 -10.38 -7.05
N THR A 115 21.18 -11.12 -5.94
CA THR A 115 19.94 -11.83 -5.58
C THR A 115 18.87 -10.84 -5.19
N ARG A 116 17.72 -10.88 -5.86
CA ARG A 116 16.54 -10.04 -5.57
C ARG A 116 15.61 -10.79 -4.63
N CYS A 117 15.27 -10.16 -3.51
CA CYS A 117 14.39 -10.73 -2.51
C CYS A 117 13.30 -9.74 -2.13
N GLY A 118 12.17 -10.27 -1.68
CA GLY A 118 11.18 -9.44 -1.03
C GLY A 118 9.95 -10.17 -0.55
N CYS A 119 9.01 -9.42 0.00
CA CYS A 119 7.85 -9.97 0.67
C CYS A 119 6.69 -9.00 0.57
N SER A 120 5.49 -9.55 0.42
CA SER A 120 4.26 -8.76 0.46
C SER A 120 3.24 -9.48 1.35
N GLY A 121 2.86 -8.88 2.49
CA GLY A 121 2.17 -9.63 3.53
C GLY A 121 2.14 -8.95 4.91
N GLY A 122 1.19 -9.35 5.77
CA GLY A 122 1.08 -8.85 7.15
C GLY A 122 2.25 -9.24 8.07
N SER A 123 3.07 -10.24 7.71
CA SER A 123 4.24 -10.70 8.47
C SER A 123 5.59 -10.29 7.86
N CYS A 124 5.60 -9.43 6.83
CA CYS A 124 6.85 -8.98 6.21
C CYS A 124 7.51 -7.91 7.08
N GLU A 125 8.33 -8.31 8.04
CA GLU A 125 9.28 -7.38 8.65
C GLU A 125 10.48 -7.24 7.71
N ALA A 126 10.77 -6.01 7.29
CA ALA A 126 12.02 -5.73 6.60
C ALA A 126 13.18 -6.13 7.53
N PRO A 127 14.07 -7.04 7.12
CA PRO A 127 15.32 -7.25 7.83
C PRO A 127 16.03 -5.90 7.98
N SER A 128 16.71 -5.67 9.10
CA SER A 128 17.68 -4.56 9.17
C SER A 128 18.62 -4.63 7.97
N SER A 129 19.12 -3.50 7.46
CA SER A 129 20.07 -3.49 6.34
C SER A 129 21.32 -4.36 6.57
N SER A 130 21.59 -4.75 7.82
CA SER A 130 22.62 -5.70 8.25
C SER A 130 22.22 -7.18 8.21
N SER A 131 20.92 -7.52 8.19
CA SER A 131 20.40 -8.89 8.15
C SER A 131 20.08 -9.37 6.72
N PHE A 132 20.32 -8.54 5.70
CA PHE A 132 20.45 -9.00 4.31
C PHE A 132 21.72 -9.80 4.02
N GLY A 133 22.66 -9.81 4.97
CA GLY A 133 23.78 -10.75 5.06
C GLY A 133 24.53 -11.02 3.76
N ALA A 134 25.76 -10.51 3.66
CA ALA A 134 26.77 -10.73 2.60
C ALA A 134 26.97 -12.16 2.06
N THR A 135 26.35 -13.16 2.67
CA THR A 135 26.77 -14.54 2.65
C THR A 135 25.66 -15.50 2.20
N THR A 136 24.41 -15.07 2.00
CA THR A 136 23.34 -15.97 1.51
C THR A 136 23.00 -15.69 0.05
N THR A 137 23.20 -16.68 -0.82
CA THR A 137 22.66 -16.71 -2.20
C THR A 137 21.12 -16.87 -2.21
N SER A 138 20.52 -16.99 -1.03
CA SER A 138 19.09 -17.23 -0.82
C SER A 138 18.45 -16.12 0.03
N CYS A 139 17.15 -15.92 -0.18
CA CYS A 139 16.38 -14.93 0.55
C CYS A 139 16.16 -15.32 2.02
N PRO A 140 16.05 -14.34 2.95
CA PRO A 140 15.74 -14.59 4.35
C PRO A 140 14.44 -15.40 4.53
N SER A 141 14.38 -16.21 5.57
CA SER A 141 13.18 -17.00 5.92
C SER A 141 11.95 -16.09 6.05
N GLY A 142 10.89 -16.40 5.30
CA GLY A 142 9.66 -15.58 5.26
C GLY A 142 9.63 -14.55 4.12
N THR A 143 10.63 -14.52 3.24
CA THR A 143 10.65 -13.71 2.01
C THR A 143 10.70 -14.60 0.77
N SER A 144 10.12 -14.14 -0.34
CA SER A 144 10.15 -14.79 -1.64
C SER A 144 11.18 -14.13 -2.56
N ALA A 145 11.81 -14.91 -3.44
CA ALA A 145 12.54 -14.34 -4.57
C ALA A 145 11.55 -13.65 -5.51
N PHE A 146 11.91 -12.44 -5.95
CA PHE A 146 11.14 -11.68 -6.94
C PHE A 146 11.70 -11.91 -8.35
#